data_AF-A0A8J3NYZ3-F1
#
_entry.id   AF-A0A8J3NYZ3-F1
#
_cell.length_a   1.000
_cell.length_b   1.000
_cell.length_c   1.000
_cell.angle_alpha   90.00
_cell.angle_beta   90.00
_cell.angle_gamma   90.00
#
_symmetry.space_group_name_H-M   'P 1'
#
loop_
_entity.id
_entity.type
_entity.pdbx_description
1 polymer ?
#
loop_
_entity_poly.entity_id
_entity_poly.type
_entity_poly.pdbx_seq_one_letter_code
_entity_poly.pdbx_strand_id
1 'polypeptide(L)'
;MAGRGGPGYRAAMRETSISRGTAGSLSAALLVLVLAYLYGAVAYLVSDAAYFPEQSPPGWSWPAVLVTMFGFVPAAVLLVFAWGAWRSPRVRADAFTRRLLAVAGVAAALMLLVMATPPGWELFDWYVS
;
A
#
# COMPACT_ATOMS: atom_id res chain seq x y z
N MET A 1 -28.48 23.71 30.52
CA MET A 1 -27.43 22.86 29.92
C MET A 1 -27.95 22.31 28.60
N ALA A 2 -27.86 23.10 27.53
CA ALA A 2 -28.42 22.78 26.23
C ALA A 2 -27.34 22.24 25.28
N GLY A 3 -27.61 21.09 24.65
CA GLY A 3 -27.30 20.91 23.23
C GLY A 3 -25.94 20.37 22.80
N ARG A 4 -25.39 19.33 23.44
CA ARG A 4 -24.24 18.55 22.88
C ARG A 4 -24.63 17.62 21.71
N GLY A 5 -25.56 18.06 20.86
CA GLY A 5 -26.23 17.22 19.87
C GLY A 5 -26.85 17.96 18.68
N GLY A 6 -26.51 19.24 18.47
CA GLY A 6 -27.02 20.02 17.33
C GLY A 6 -26.56 19.45 15.97
N PRO A 7 -27.27 19.75 14.87
CA PRO A 7 -26.96 19.24 13.53
C PRO A 7 -25.50 19.47 13.10
N GLY A 8 -24.89 20.58 13.52
CA GLY A 8 -23.46 20.85 13.29
C GLY A 8 -22.51 19.91 14.03
N TYR A 9 -22.84 19.49 15.25
CA TYR A 9 -22.05 18.52 16.02
C TYR A 9 -22.12 17.12 15.41
N ARG A 10 -23.31 16.71 14.94
CA ARG A 10 -23.49 15.43 14.24
C ARG A 10 -22.78 15.42 12.89
N ALA A 11 -22.83 16.51 12.13
CA ALA A 11 -22.10 16.66 10.87
C ALA A 11 -20.58 16.59 11.08
N ALA A 12 -20.05 17.32 12.07
CA ALA A 12 -18.63 17.29 12.41
C ALA A 12 -18.16 15.90 12.85
N MET A 13 -18.92 15.21 13.71
CA MET A 13 -18.61 13.82 14.08
C MET A 13 -18.64 12.88 12.87
N ARG A 14 -19.63 12.99 11.99
CA ARG A 14 -19.72 12.15 10.79
C ARG A 14 -18.52 12.38 9.85
N GLU A 15 -18.12 13.63 9.63
CA GLU A 15 -16.94 13.97 8.82
C GLU A 15 -15.62 13.45 9.42
N THR A 16 -15.45 13.52 10.75
CA THR A 16 -14.28 12.95 11.41
C THR A 16 -14.23 11.43 11.29
N SER A 17 -15.36 10.73 11.42
CA SER A 17 -15.41 9.27 11.24
C SER A 17 -15.07 8.83 9.82
N ILE A 18 -15.58 9.53 8.80
CA ILE A 18 -15.35 9.21 7.39
C ILE A 18 -13.88 9.43 7.03
N SER A 19 -13.29 10.56 7.42
CA SER A 19 -11.87 10.86 7.10
C SER A 19 -10.87 9.93 7.79
N ARG A 20 -11.16 9.51 9.03
CA ARG A 20 -10.38 8.49 9.74
C ARG A 20 -10.50 7.13 9.06
N GLY A 21 -11.69 6.79 8.57
CA GLY A 21 -11.94 5.62 7.73
C GLY A 21 -11.16 5.66 6.42
N THR A 22 -11.16 6.78 5.69
CA THR A 22 -10.46 6.92 4.40
C THR A 22 -8.94 6.79 4.55
N ALA A 23 -8.33 7.48 5.50
CA ALA A 23 -6.88 7.39 5.73
C ALA A 23 -6.47 5.99 6.22
N GLY A 24 -7.30 5.35 7.04
CA GLY A 24 -7.15 3.95 7.43
C GLY A 24 -7.19 3.00 6.22
N SER A 25 -8.20 3.13 5.35
CA SER A 25 -8.33 2.31 4.15
C SER A 25 -7.18 2.52 3.16
N LEU A 26 -6.72 3.76 2.97
CA LEU A 26 -5.54 4.05 2.14
C LEU A 26 -4.28 3.38 2.69
N SER A 27 -4.07 3.49 4.01
CA SER A 27 -2.93 2.85 4.67
C SER A 27 -3.00 1.32 4.53
N ALA A 28 -4.18 0.73 4.75
CA ALA A 28 -4.38 -0.71 4.59
C ALA A 28 -4.14 -1.17 3.14
N ALA A 29 -4.65 -0.44 2.15
CA ALA A 29 -4.45 -0.77 0.74
C ALA A 29 -2.96 -0.73 0.34
N LEU A 30 -2.24 0.32 0.77
CA LEU A 30 -0.79 0.43 0.56
C LEU A 30 -0.03 -0.73 1.22
N LEU A 31 -0.37 -1.07 2.47
CA LEU A 31 0.27 -2.18 3.18
C LEU A 31 -0.02 -3.53 2.53
N VAL A 32 -1.24 -3.76 2.03
CA VAL A 32 -1.59 -5.00 1.32
C VAL A 32 -0.74 -5.15 0.05
N LEU A 33 -0.55 -4.07 -0.73
CA LEU A 33 0.32 -4.12 -1.91
C LEU A 33 1.77 -4.41 -1.53
N VAL A 34 2.30 -3.73 -0.51
CA VAL A 34 3.67 -3.95 -0.03
C VAL A 34 3.87 -5.40 0.44
N LEU A 35 2.95 -5.93 1.25
CA LEU A 35 3.05 -7.28 1.78
C LEU A 35 2.94 -8.34 0.66
N ALA A 36 2.06 -8.13 -0.31
CA ALA A 36 1.94 -9.02 -1.47
C ALA A 36 3.22 -8.99 -2.33
N TYR A 37 3.83 -7.83 -2.52
CA TYR A 37 5.11 -7.72 -3.23
C TYR A 37 6.25 -8.41 -2.47
N LEU A 38 6.36 -8.19 -1.16
CA LEU A 38 7.35 -8.85 -0.31
C LEU A 38 7.17 -10.37 -0.30
N TYR A 39 5.93 -10.85 -0.30
CA TYR A 39 5.64 -12.27 -0.41
C TYR A 39 6.17 -12.86 -1.72
N GLY A 40 6.07 -12.13 -2.83
CA GLY A 40 6.67 -12.52 -4.12
C GLY A 40 8.18 -12.52 -4.12
N ALA A 41 8.79 -11.48 -3.55
CA ALA A 41 10.24 -11.42 -3.40
C ALA A 41 10.76 -12.60 -2.57
N VAL A 42 10.06 -12.98 -1.50
CA VAL A 42 10.40 -14.18 -0.71
C VAL A 42 10.23 -15.45 -1.54
N ALA A 43 9.18 -15.56 -2.36
CA ALA A 43 9.00 -16.70 -3.24
C ALA A 43 10.17 -16.85 -4.22
N TYR A 44 10.56 -15.76 -4.89
CA TYR A 44 11.71 -15.71 -5.80
C TYR A 44 13.02 -16.15 -5.12
N LEU A 45 13.26 -15.66 -3.90
CA LEU A 45 14.46 -16.00 -3.14
C LEU A 45 14.48 -17.45 -2.65
N VAL A 46 13.33 -18.00 -2.25
CA VAL A 46 13.23 -19.37 -1.72
C VAL A 46 13.19 -20.42 -2.84
N SER A 47 12.76 -20.04 -4.04
CA SER A 47 12.76 -20.93 -5.21
C SER A 47 14.08 -20.91 -5.99
N ASP A 48 15.12 -20.22 -5.49
CA ASP A 48 16.40 -20.04 -6.19
C ASP A 48 16.22 -19.60 -7.65
N ALA A 49 15.20 -18.75 -7.90
CA ALA A 49 14.81 -18.33 -9.25
C ALA A 49 15.96 -17.64 -10.01
N ALA A 50 16.86 -16.98 -9.28
CA ALA A 50 18.08 -16.39 -9.82
C ALA A 50 19.04 -17.42 -10.44
N TYR A 51 18.98 -18.68 -9.99
CA TYR A 51 19.82 -19.79 -10.46
C TYR A 51 19.09 -20.73 -11.43
N PHE A 52 17.75 -20.78 -11.35
CA PHE A 52 16.90 -21.61 -12.20
C PHE A 52 15.75 -20.79 -12.81
N PRO A 53 16.03 -19.86 -13.73
CA PRO A 53 15.05 -18.92 -14.28
C PRO A 53 13.93 -19.61 -15.07
N GLU A 54 14.18 -20.81 -15.58
CA GLU A 54 13.22 -21.62 -16.33
C GLU A 54 12.08 -22.19 -15.46
N GLN A 55 12.24 -22.18 -14.13
CA GLN A 55 11.20 -22.66 -13.23
C GLN A 55 10.09 -21.61 -13.10
N SER A 56 8.90 -21.95 -13.58
CA SER A 56 7.72 -21.13 -13.41
C SER A 56 7.47 -20.81 -11.92
N PRO A 57 6.95 -19.61 -11.60
CA PRO A 57 6.61 -19.25 -10.24
C PRO A 57 5.71 -20.30 -9.57
N PRO A 58 5.94 -20.61 -8.28
CA PRO A 58 5.12 -21.61 -7.62
C PRO A 58 3.67 -21.14 -7.52
N GLY A 59 2.71 -22.04 -7.74
CA GLY A 59 1.29 -21.69 -7.82
C GLY A 59 0.72 -21.00 -6.58
N TRP A 60 1.35 -21.13 -5.42
CA TRP A 60 0.96 -20.42 -4.20
C TRP A 60 1.36 -18.93 -4.19
N SER A 61 2.27 -18.51 -5.08
CA SER A 61 2.73 -17.12 -5.18
C SER A 61 1.85 -16.23 -6.07
N TRP A 62 0.71 -16.74 -6.55
CA TRP A 62 -0.21 -16.02 -7.45
C TRP A 62 -0.62 -14.60 -7.01
N PRO A 63 -0.81 -14.26 -5.72
CA PRO A 63 -1.14 -12.88 -5.34
C PRO A 63 0.01 -11.92 -5.64
N ALA A 64 1.24 -12.41 -5.54
CA ALA A 64 2.43 -11.64 -5.83
C ALA A 64 2.67 -11.48 -7.33
N VAL A 65 2.23 -12.45 -8.16
CA VAL A 65 2.21 -12.30 -9.63
C VAL A 65 1.42 -11.05 -10.00
N LEU A 66 0.19 -10.92 -9.48
CA LEU A 66 -0.69 -9.79 -9.79
C LEU A 66 -0.08 -8.45 -9.35
N VAL A 67 0.55 -8.40 -8.18
CA VAL A 67 1.17 -7.18 -7.68
C VAL A 67 2.48 -6.86 -8.39
N THR A 68 3.27 -7.86 -8.76
CA THR A 68 4.50 -7.62 -9.52
C THR A 68 4.18 -7.11 -10.93
N MET A 69 3.15 -7.66 -11.58
CA MET A 69 2.75 -7.26 -12.92
C MET A 69 1.99 -5.93 -12.96
N PHE A 70 1.02 -5.74 -12.05
CA PHE A 70 0.10 -4.61 -12.12
C PHE A 70 0.23 -3.64 -10.95
N GLY A 71 0.92 -4.00 -9.88
CA GLY A 71 0.92 -3.25 -8.62
C GLY A 71 1.60 -1.89 -8.67
N PHE A 72 2.43 -1.62 -9.69
CA PHE A 72 3.10 -0.33 -9.87
C PHE A 72 2.11 0.83 -9.99
N VAL A 73 1.14 0.73 -10.91
CA VAL A 73 0.18 1.81 -11.18
C VAL A 73 -0.77 2.05 -9.99
N PRO A 74 -1.44 1.02 -9.42
CA PRO A 74 -2.26 1.17 -8.22
C PRO A 74 -1.48 1.73 -7.04
N ALA A 75 -0.25 1.27 -6.79
CA ALA A 75 0.57 1.80 -5.70
C ALA A 75 0.89 3.29 -5.90
N ALA A 76 1.27 3.69 -7.12
CA ALA A 76 1.52 5.10 -7.43
C ALA A 76 0.26 5.97 -7.24
N VAL A 77 -0.89 5.51 -7.73
CA VAL A 77 -2.18 6.19 -7.57
C VAL A 77 -2.55 6.32 -6.09
N LEU A 78 -2.45 5.24 -5.32
CA LEU A 78 -2.71 5.25 -3.88
C LEU A 78 -1.74 6.16 -3.12
N LEU A 79 -0.48 6.24 -3.55
CA LEU A 79 0.51 7.14 -2.96
C LEU A 79 0.13 8.62 -3.17
N VAL A 80 -0.36 8.97 -4.36
CA VAL A 80 -0.87 10.32 -4.66
C VAL A 80 -2.06 10.67 -3.76
N PHE A 81 -3.01 9.73 -3.59
CA PHE A 81 -4.13 9.93 -2.67
C PHE A 81 -3.69 10.03 -1.20
N ALA A 82 -2.74 9.20 -0.78
CA ALA A 82 -2.15 9.25 0.56
C ALA A 82 -1.44 10.58 0.81
N TRP A 83 -0.73 11.12 -0.17
CA TRP A 83 -0.11 12.44 -0.10
C TRP A 83 -1.15 13.56 0.04
N GLY A 84 -2.25 13.48 -0.71
CA GLY A 84 -3.38 14.39 -0.56
C GLY A 84 -4.00 14.31 0.84
N ALA A 85 -4.23 13.10 1.34
CA ALA A 85 -4.78 12.86 2.67
C ALA A 85 -3.83 13.35 3.78
N TRP A 86 -2.52 13.20 3.61
CA TRP A 86 -1.49 13.68 4.56
C TRP A 86 -1.58 15.17 4.85
N ARG A 87 -1.92 15.97 3.83
CA ARG A 87 -2.07 17.43 3.96
C ARG A 87 -3.35 17.83 4.68
N SER A 88 -4.31 16.93 4.87
CA SER A 88 -5.57 17.22 5.54
C SER A 88 -5.36 17.60 7.01
N PRO A 89 -6.02 18.67 7.53
CA PRO A 89 -6.00 19.00 8.95
C PRO A 89 -6.46 17.86 9.86
N ARG A 90 -7.34 16.98 9.35
CA ARG A 90 -7.91 15.85 10.10
C ARG A 90 -6.86 14.76 10.37
N VAL A 91 -6.09 14.40 9.35
CA VAL A 91 -4.97 13.45 9.50
C VAL A 91 -3.89 14.06 10.38
N ARG A 92 -3.67 15.37 10.32
CA ARG A 92 -2.72 16.06 11.22
C ARG A 92 -3.13 16.04 12.70
N ALA A 93 -4.43 16.04 12.99
CA ALA A 93 -4.96 16.00 14.35
C ALA A 93 -4.84 14.61 15.01
N ASP A 94 -4.76 13.54 14.22
CA ASP A 94 -4.62 12.16 14.73
C ASP A 94 -3.21 11.62 14.50
N ALA A 95 -2.40 11.61 15.57
CA ALA A 95 -1.02 11.17 15.52
C ALA A 95 -0.86 9.71 15.09
N PHE A 96 -1.81 8.83 15.45
CA PHE A 96 -1.74 7.41 15.08
C PHE A 96 -2.02 7.23 13.59
N THR A 97 -3.13 7.80 13.09
CA THR A 97 -3.47 7.76 11.66
C THR A 97 -2.38 8.38 10.81
N ARG A 98 -1.80 9.49 11.27
CA ARG A 98 -0.66 10.12 10.60
C ARG A 98 0.54 9.17 10.56
N ARG A 99 0.98 8.61 11.68
CA ARG A 99 2.13 7.69 11.67
C ARG A 99 1.90 6.48 10.76
N LEU A 100 0.72 5.88 10.84
CA LEU A 100 0.36 4.73 10.01
C LEU A 100 0.41 5.06 8.51
N LEU A 101 -0.18 6.18 8.10
CA LEU A 101 -0.17 6.62 6.70
C LEU A 101 1.25 6.93 6.20
N ALA A 102 2.12 7.48 7.07
CA ALA A 102 3.52 7.74 6.74
C ALA A 102 4.29 6.44 6.54
N VAL A 103 4.17 5.50 7.47
CA VAL A 103 4.86 4.21 7.38
C VAL A 103 4.39 3.45 6.14
N ALA A 104 3.09 3.37 5.90
CA ALA A 104 2.52 2.73 4.71
C ALA A 104 2.98 3.41 3.42
N GLY A 105 2.97 4.75 3.39
CA GLY A 105 3.43 5.52 2.23
C GLY A 105 4.92 5.34 1.94
N VAL A 106 5.77 5.40 2.97
CA VAL A 106 7.23 5.18 2.82
C VAL A 106 7.49 3.76 2.32
N ALA A 107 6.85 2.75 2.90
CA ALA A 107 7.00 1.37 2.46
C ALA A 107 6.58 1.16 1.00
N ALA A 108 5.45 1.76 0.58
CA ALA A 108 5.00 1.69 -0.80
C ALA A 108 5.91 2.47 -1.77
N ALA A 109 6.47 3.61 -1.35
CA ALA A 109 7.44 4.34 -2.16
C ALA A 109 8.74 3.53 -2.36
N LEU A 110 9.23 2.86 -1.31
CA LEU A 110 10.38 1.96 -1.40
C LEU A 110 10.08 0.76 -2.31
N MET A 111 8.90 0.17 -2.19
CA MET A 111 8.45 -0.90 -3.10
C MET A 111 8.51 -0.45 -4.56
N LEU A 112 7.94 0.72 -4.88
CA LEU A 112 7.98 1.28 -6.23
C LEU A 112 9.40 1.55 -6.72
N LEU A 113 10.27 2.04 -5.83
CA LEU A 113 11.68 2.25 -6.16
C LEU A 113 12.35 0.92 -6.55
N VAL A 114 12.14 -0.13 -5.75
CA VAL A 114 12.70 -1.46 -6.04
C VAL A 114 12.16 -2.00 -7.36
N MET A 115 10.86 -1.90 -7.61
CA MET A 115 10.24 -2.30 -8.88
C MET A 115 10.83 -1.55 -10.08
N ALA A 116 11.30 -0.31 -9.89
CA ALA A 116 11.94 0.51 -10.93
C ALA A 116 13.46 0.27 -11.05
N THR A 117 14.05 -0.62 -10.24
CA THR A 117 15.47 -0.95 -10.28
C THR A 117 15.73 -2.32 -10.93
N PRO A 118 16.96 -2.61 -11.40
CA PRO A 118 17.28 -3.89 -12.04
C PRO A 118 16.87 -5.15 -11.25
N PRO A 119 17.03 -5.22 -9.91
CA PRO A 119 16.52 -6.35 -9.13
C PRO A 119 15.00 -6.54 -9.22
N GLY A 120 14.25 -5.44 -9.35
CA GLY A 120 12.79 -5.49 -9.55
C GLY A 120 12.40 -5.97 -10.94
N TRP A 121 13.23 -5.72 -11.95
CA TRP A 121 13.02 -6.21 -13.32
C TRP A 121 13.29 -7.70 -13.41
N GLU A 122 14.34 -8.21 -12.78
CA GLU A 122 14.61 -9.65 -12.71
C GLU A 122 13.45 -10.41 -12.04
N LEU A 123 12.89 -9.84 -10.96
CA LEU A 123 11.70 -10.37 -10.31
C LEU A 123 10.50 -10.38 -11.27
N PHE A 124 10.27 -9.27 -11.99
CA PHE A 124 9.18 -9.16 -12.95
C PHE A 124 9.34 -10.15 -14.11
N ASP A 125 10.53 -10.24 -14.70
CA ASP A 125 10.82 -11.11 -15.83
C ASP A 125 10.57 -12.58 -15.48
N TRP A 126 10.98 -13.02 -14.29
CA TRP A 126 10.69 -14.37 -13.79
C TRP A 126 9.19 -14.65 -13.60
N TYR A 127 8.41 -13.63 -13.23
CA TYR A 127 6.96 -13.78 -13.08
C TYR A 127 6.20 -13.79 -14.41
N VAL A 128 6.83 -13.38 -15.51
CA VAL A 128 6.22 -13.24 -16.85
C VAL A 128 6.80 -14.23 -17.87
N SER A 129 7.93 -14.87 -17.57
CA SER A 129 8.54 -15.97 -18.35
C SER A 129 7.71 -17.25 -18.29
#